data_AF-A0A534Q402-F1
#
_entry.id   AF-A0A534Q402-F1
#
_cell.length_a   1.000
_cell.length_b   1.000
_cell.length_c   1.000
_cell.angle_alpha   90.00
_cell.angle_beta   90.00
_cell.angle_gamma   90.00
#
_symmetry.space_group_name_H-M   'P 1'
#
loop_
_entity.id
_entity.type
_entity.pdbx_description
1 polymer ?
#
loop_
_entity_poly.entity_id
_entity_poly.type
_entity_poly.pdbx_seq_one_letter_code
_entity_poly.pdbx_strand_id
1 'polypeptide(L)' 'MKKLSIDFEFSSRAWWENGGQELWDAVTEGFDGSGVVVDDDLAASWLERAREIPGWHDGAEYAPHPIRASALAEDDIDAG' A
#
# COMPACT_ATOMS: atom_id res chain seq x y z
N MET A 1 -12.12 8.41 2.81
CA MET A 1 -11.03 8.02 1.87
C MET A 1 -9.80 7.63 2.69
N LYS A 2 -9.00 6.71 2.19
CA LYS A 2 -7.75 6.27 2.81
C LYS A 2 -6.60 6.48 1.84
N LYS A 3 -5.43 6.83 2.37
CA LYS A 3 -4.19 6.87 1.60
C LYS A 3 -3.49 5.54 1.76
N LEU A 4 -3.37 4.79 0.67
CA LEU A 4 -2.46 3.65 0.60
C LEU A 4 -1.06 4.19 0.32
N SER A 5 -0.10 3.80 1.14
CA SER A 5 1.31 4.09 0.94
C SER A 5 2.11 2.80 1.01
N ILE A 6 3.18 2.74 0.23
CA ILE A 6 4.10 1.60 0.27
C ILE A 6 5.43 2.02 0.89
N ASP A 7 5.95 1.13 1.74
CA ASP A 7 7.25 1.29 2.36
C ASP A 7 8.28 0.50 1.54
N PHE A 8 8.89 1.14 0.53
CA PHE A 8 9.92 0.52 -0.31
C PHE A 8 11.17 0.11 0.50
N GLU A 9 11.43 0.77 1.63
CA GLU A 9 12.60 0.51 2.48
C GLU A 9 12.42 -0.73 3.37
N PHE A 10 11.18 -1.10 3.69
CA PHE A 10 10.86 -2.22 4.58
C PHE A 10 10.00 -3.31 3.93
N SER A 11 9.71 -3.19 2.64
CA SER A 11 8.99 -4.22 1.90
C SER A 11 9.88 -5.45 1.75
N SER A 12 9.33 -6.62 2.10
CA SER A 12 10.04 -7.88 1.86
C SER A 12 10.31 -8.04 0.37
N ARG A 13 11.54 -8.35 0.03
CA ARG A 13 11.93 -8.68 -1.35
C ARG A 13 11.14 -9.87 -1.88
N ALA A 14 10.87 -10.86 -1.03
CA ALA A 14 10.05 -12.01 -1.40
C ALA A 14 8.63 -11.57 -1.80
N TRP A 15 8.03 -10.64 -1.05
CA TRP A 15 6.73 -10.08 -1.40
C TRP A 15 6.75 -9.35 -2.75
N TRP A 16 7.79 -8.55 -2.98
CA TRP A 16 7.97 -7.82 -4.23
C TRP A 16 8.06 -8.76 -5.44
N GLU A 17 8.91 -9.79 -5.33
CA GLU A 17 9.19 -10.77 -6.39
C GLU A 17 8.02 -11.77 -6.62
N ASN A 18 7.11 -11.93 -5.66
CA ASN A 18 5.94 -12.82 -5.77
C ASN A 18 4.65 -12.12 -6.26
N GLY A 19 4.76 -10.89 -6.77
CA GLY A 19 3.63 -10.14 -7.36
C GLY A 19 3.20 -8.93 -6.55
N GLY A 20 3.87 -8.62 -5.45
CA GLY A 20 3.63 -7.40 -4.68
C GLY A 20 3.95 -6.14 -5.47
N GLN A 21 5.00 -6.20 -6.31
CA GLN A 21 5.33 -5.13 -7.25
C GLN A 21 4.20 -4.85 -8.23
N GLU A 22 3.68 -5.89 -8.88
CA GLU A 22 2.60 -5.77 -9.88
C GLU A 22 1.31 -5.25 -9.24
N LEU A 23 1.02 -5.73 -8.03
CA LEU A 23 -0.11 -5.22 -7.25
C LEU A 23 0.06 -3.73 -6.97
N TRP A 24 1.23 -3.31 -6.47
CA TRP A 24 1.50 -1.91 -6.17
C TRP A 24 1.46 -1.03 -7.42
N ASP A 25 2.10 -1.47 -8.51
CA ASP A 25 2.11 -0.79 -9.80
C ASP A 25 0.68 -0.55 -10.29
N ALA A 26 -0.20 -1.55 -10.17
CA ALA A 26 -1.63 -1.43 -10.49
C ALA A 26 -2.39 -0.48 -9.54
N VAL A 27 -2.06 -0.42 -8.24
CA VAL A 27 -2.68 0.57 -7.33
C VAL A 27 -2.23 1.99 -7.69
N THR A 28 -0.97 2.16 -8.12
CA THR A 28 -0.38 3.45 -8.49
C THR A 28 -0.48 3.80 -9.97
N GLU A 29 -1.15 2.98 -10.78
CA GLU A 29 -1.31 3.21 -12.22
C GLU A 29 -2.04 4.56 -12.42
N GLY A 30 -1.31 5.60 -12.83
CA GLY A 30 -1.81 6.97 -12.96
C GLY A 30 -1.56 7.90 -11.76
N PHE A 31 -0.82 7.47 -10.73
CA PHE A 31 -0.39 8.29 -9.59
C PHE A 31 1.14 8.38 -9.53
N ASP A 32 1.69 9.56 -9.78
CA ASP A 32 3.12 9.87 -9.58
C ASP A 32 3.42 10.07 -8.08
N GLY A 33 3.44 8.99 -7.29
CA GLY A 33 3.77 9.10 -5.87
C GLY A 33 3.92 7.78 -5.13
N SER A 34 4.57 7.83 -3.96
CA SER A 34 4.67 6.72 -3.01
C SER A 34 3.36 6.43 -2.25
N GLY A 35 2.27 7.10 -2.62
CA GLY A 35 0.96 6.81 -2.06
C GLY A 35 -0.19 7.35 -2.90
N VAL A 36 -1.28 6.60 -2.87
CA VAL A 36 -2.50 6.79 -3.65
C VAL A 36 -3.70 6.89 -2.74
N VAL A 37 -4.59 7.84 -3.04
CA VAL A 37 -5.83 8.06 -2.30
C VAL A 37 -6.92 7.21 -2.93
N VAL A 38 -7.50 6.31 -2.15
CA VAL A 38 -8.58 5.41 -2.55
C VAL A 38 -9.71 5.44 -1.54
N ASP A 39 -10.87 4.90 -1.89
CA ASP A 39 -11.97 4.68 -0.96
C ASP A 39 -11.62 3.66 0.13
N ASP A 40 -12.37 3.66 1.23
CA ASP A 40 -12.11 2.75 2.37
C ASP A 40 -12.25 1.28 1.97
N ASP A 41 -13.34 0.93 1.29
CA ASP A 41 -13.59 -0.40 0.74
C ASP A 41 -12.52 -0.84 -0.26
N LEU A 42 -12.04 0.09 -1.09
CA LEU A 42 -10.99 -0.19 -2.07
C LEU A 42 -9.64 -0.40 -1.38
N ALA A 43 -9.31 0.42 -0.38
CA ALA A 43 -8.12 0.24 0.45
C ALA A 43 -8.13 -1.10 1.18
N ALA A 44 -9.28 -1.49 1.75
CA ALA A 44 -9.44 -2.80 2.38
C ALA A 44 -9.22 -3.93 1.38
N SER A 45 -9.86 -3.87 0.21
CA SER A 45 -9.71 -4.89 -0.84
C SER A 45 -8.26 -5.05 -1.31
N TRP A 46 -7.53 -3.94 -1.49
CA TRP A 46 -6.11 -3.97 -1.85
C TRP A 46 -5.24 -4.56 -0.75
N LEU A 47 -5.45 -4.17 0.51
CA LEU A 47 -4.74 -4.75 1.65
C LEU A 47 -5.03 -6.26 1.79
N GLU A 48 -6.28 -6.66 1.57
CA GLU A 48 -6.69 -8.07 1.59
C GLU A 48 -6.03 -8.87 0.47
N ARG A 49 -5.78 -8.25 -0.69
CA ARG A 49 -5.05 -8.86 -1.80
C ARG A 49 -3.54 -8.91 -1.54
N ALA A 50 -2.98 -7.84 -0.98
CA ALA A 50 -1.57 -7.72 -0.66
C ALA A 50 -1.13 -8.73 0.42
N ARG A 51 -1.99 -9.02 1.41
CA ARG A 51 -1.72 -10.04 2.44
C ARG A 51 -1.73 -11.48 1.90
N GLU A 52 -2.35 -11.74 0.76
CA GLU A 52 -2.33 -13.07 0.13
C GLU A 52 -0.96 -13.39 -0.49
N ILE A 53 -0.15 -12.38 -0.74
CA ILE A 53 1.14 -12.52 -1.40
C ILE A 53 2.18 -13.02 -0.38
N PRO A 54 2.91 -14.10 -0.69
CA PRO A 54 3.94 -14.64 0.19
C PRO A 54 5.04 -13.60 0.42
N GLY A 55 5.48 -13.44 1.66
CA GLY A 55 6.41 -12.39 2.07
C GLY A 55 5.75 -11.19 2.73
N TRP A 56 4.40 -11.14 2.83
CA TRP A 56 3.68 -10.05 3.47
C TRP A 56 4.12 -9.81 4.93
N HIS A 57 4.40 -10.87 5.69
CA HIS A 57 4.90 -10.83 7.06
C HIS A 57 6.43 -10.92 7.19
N ASP A 58 7.12 -10.95 6.06
CA ASP A 58 8.57 -11.14 5.98
C ASP A 58 9.30 -9.78 5.90
N GLY A 59 8.55 -8.67 6.03
CA GLY A 59 9.09 -7.31 6.17
C GLY A 59 9.88 -7.15 7.48
N ALA A 60 10.69 -6.09 7.57
CA ALA A 60 11.55 -5.87 8.73
C ALA A 60 10.74 -5.84 10.05
N GLU A 61 11.39 -6.26 11.14
CA GLU A 61 10.87 -6.31 12.52
C GLU A 61 10.17 -5.01 13.00
N TYR A 62 10.40 -3.87 12.34
CA TYR A 62 9.81 -2.56 12.65
C TYR A 62 8.59 -2.16 11.79
N ALA A 63 8.45 -2.71 10.57
CA ALA A 63 7.33 -2.45 9.66
C ALA A 63 6.83 -3.79 9.10
N PRO A 64 5.86 -4.43 9.79
CA PRO A 64 5.50 -5.81 9.52
C PRO A 64 4.80 -6.02 8.17
N HIS A 65 4.42 -4.95 7.47
CA HIS A 65 3.64 -4.98 6.24
C HIS A 65 4.19 -4.00 5.20
N PRO A 66 4.34 -4.42 3.92
CA PRO A 66 4.84 -3.57 2.85
C PRO A 66 3.91 -2.41 2.48
N ILE A 67 2.59 -2.64 2.48
CA ILE A 67 1.57 -1.61 2.20
C ILE A 67 0.85 -1.22 3.48
N ARG A 68 0.62 0.09 3.67
CA ARG A 68 -0.14 0.63 4.79
C ARG A 68 -1.25 1.54 4.30
N ALA A 69 -2.45 1.35 4.83
CA ALA A 69 -3.52 2.33 4.71
C ALA A 69 -3.47 3.29 5.91
N SER A 70 -3.37 4.58 5.61
CA SER A 70 -3.50 5.66 6.59
C SER A 70 -4.83 6.38 6.39
N ALA A 71 -5.52 6.71 7.48
CA ALA A 71 -6.69 7.57 7.41
C ALA A 71 -6.24 8.93 6.87
N LEU A 72 -6.87 9.39 5.79
CA LEU A 72 -6.77 10.79 5.41
C LEU A 72 -7.59 11.57 6.43
N ALA A 73 -6.96 12.55 7.08
CA ALA A 73 -7.71 13.52 7.86
C ALA A 73 -8.64 14.28 6.90
N GLU A 74 -9.83 14.64 7.37
CA GLU A 74 -10.83 15.38 6.59
C GLU A 74 -10.29 16.74 6.06
N ASP A 75 -9.18 17.23 6.63
CA ASP A 75 -8.47 18.47 6.25
C ASP A 75 -7.57 18.34 5.01
N ASP A 76 -7.21 17.11 4.59
CA ASP A 76 -6.33 16.86 3.42
C ASP A 76 -7.11 16.90 2.09
N ILE A 77 -8.45 16.98 2.15
CA ILE A 77 -9.34 17.06 0.99
C ILE A 77 -9.54 18.51 0.51
N ASP A 78 -9.08 19.50 1.30
CA ASP A 78 -9.24 20.93 1.00
C ASP A 78 -7.89 21.67 1.00
N ALA A 79 -7.14 21.50 -0.09
CA ALA A 79 -6.17 22.49 -0.53
C ALA A 79 -6.27 22.56 -2.05
N GLY A 80 -7.09 23.51 -2.53
CA GLY A 80 -7.52 23.67 -3.92
C GLY A 80 -6.49 24.16 -4.91
#